data_AF-A0A1G2Z2E8-F1
#
_entry.id   AF-A0A1G2Z2E8-F1
#
_cell.length_a   1.000
_cell.length_b   1.000
_cell.length_c   1.000
_cell.angle_alpha   90.00
_cell.angle_beta   90.00
_cell.angle_gamma   90.00
#
_symmetry.space_group_name_H-M   'P 1'
#
loop_
_entity.id
_entity.type
_entity.pdbx_description
1 polymer ?
#
loop_
_entity_poly.entity_id
_entity_poly.type
_entity_poly.pdbx_seq_one_letter_code
_entity_poly.pdbx_strand_id
1 'polypeptide(L)'
;MKKEDLNQMEMKDQNPVADDIKYMRSVVERMSRQVKPDVHIMIACGLICVIAYAVLYFLKTYQLDKWIWPVGLTLTTGLFIYAFISLVRIAKSERKAGFISHLKKQVTWVWIFLMLHGLACTISPMVFNNFCGGDPAFLWAMLFSVGLVVLGIFHSKEWLYGGIGIFAVMVLTYFLGNIGYLILGLAIGAGLIIPAIIVHRNYHKQEKENEQV
;
A
#
# COMPACT_ATOMS: atom_id res chain seq x y z
N MET A 1 3.85 56.26 -39.72
CA MET A 1 4.44 55.41 -38.67
C MET A 1 4.37 56.13 -37.33
N LYS A 2 3.32 55.87 -36.54
CA LYS A 2 3.15 56.25 -35.12
C LYS A 2 2.28 55.13 -34.51
N LYS A 3 2.88 54.12 -33.85
CA LYS A 3 3.16 54.04 -32.41
C LYS A 3 1.92 53.88 -31.49
N GLU A 4 0.83 53.29 -31.97
CA GLU A 4 -0.33 52.95 -31.11
C GLU A 4 -0.68 51.45 -31.03
N ASP A 5 -0.07 50.58 -31.84
CA ASP A 5 -0.46 49.16 -31.91
C ASP A 5 0.41 48.17 -31.09
N LEU A 6 1.30 48.61 -30.19
CA LEU A 6 2.30 47.71 -29.59
C LEU A 6 2.28 47.54 -28.06
N ASN A 7 1.31 48.11 -27.33
CA ASN A 7 1.30 48.07 -25.86
C ASN A 7 0.09 47.29 -25.26
N GLN A 8 -0.59 46.44 -26.03
CA GLN A 8 -1.60 45.51 -25.50
C GLN A 8 -1.17 44.03 -25.54
N MET A 9 0.04 43.74 -26.03
CA MET A 9 0.71 42.47 -25.76
C MET A 9 1.60 42.66 -24.53
N GLU A 10 1.69 41.63 -23.69
CA GLU A 10 2.49 41.59 -22.46
C GLU A 10 1.87 42.28 -21.25
N MET A 11 0.83 41.66 -20.68
CA MET A 11 0.92 41.10 -19.33
C MET A 11 -0.17 40.05 -19.20
N LYS A 12 -0.02 38.94 -19.95
CA LYS A 12 -0.70 37.71 -19.59
C LYS A 12 0.05 37.23 -18.36
N ASP A 13 -0.52 37.52 -17.20
CA ASP A 13 -0.10 37.05 -15.88
C ASP A 13 -0.17 35.50 -15.87
N GLN A 14 0.78 34.88 -16.58
CA GLN A 14 1.06 33.46 -16.55
C GLN A 14 1.68 33.23 -15.21
N ASN A 15 0.83 33.02 -14.21
CA ASN A 15 1.25 32.69 -12.87
C ASN A 15 2.14 31.44 -12.97
N PRO A 16 3.48 31.57 -12.89
CA PRO A 16 4.40 30.49 -13.28
C PRO A 16 4.20 29.28 -12.36
N VAL A 17 3.73 29.54 -11.14
CA VAL A 17 3.31 28.55 -10.16
C VAL A 17 2.13 27.69 -10.67
N ALA A 18 1.15 28.29 -11.36
CA ALA A 18 0.00 27.55 -11.88
C ALA A 18 0.39 26.63 -13.06
N ASP A 19 1.29 27.09 -13.92
CA ASP A 19 1.81 26.30 -15.04
C ASP A 19 2.75 25.18 -14.55
N ASP A 20 3.58 25.44 -13.55
CA ASP A 20 4.39 24.41 -12.87
C ASP A 20 3.51 23.38 -12.16
N ILE A 21 2.45 23.80 -11.45
CA ILE A 21 1.48 22.88 -10.83
C ILE A 21 0.79 22.02 -11.89
N LYS A 22 0.43 22.60 -13.05
CA LYS A 22 -0.20 21.88 -14.15
C LYS A 22 0.76 20.89 -14.81
N TYR A 23 2.02 21.28 -15.00
CA TYR A 23 3.07 20.41 -15.49
C TYR A 23 3.33 19.26 -14.51
N MET A 24 3.54 19.55 -13.22
CA MET A 24 3.71 18.53 -12.17
C MET A 24 2.52 17.58 -12.12
N ARG A 25 1.28 18.09 -12.20
CA ARG A 25 0.06 17.25 -12.25
C ARG A 25 0.09 16.32 -13.47
N SER A 26 0.43 16.85 -14.65
CA SER A 26 0.50 16.05 -15.88
C SER A 26 1.60 14.98 -15.85
N VAL A 27 2.74 15.28 -15.20
CA VAL A 27 3.86 14.35 -15.02
C VAL A 27 3.50 13.27 -14.00
N VAL A 28 2.85 13.64 -12.90
CA VAL A 28 2.32 12.69 -11.90
C VAL A 28 1.26 11.79 -12.53
N GLU A 29 0.37 12.34 -13.36
CA GLU A 29 -0.67 11.56 -14.04
C GLU A 29 -0.07 10.60 -15.07
N ARG A 30 0.95 11.02 -15.83
CA ARG A 30 1.69 10.13 -16.75
C ARG A 30 2.48 9.05 -16.01
N MET A 31 3.10 9.37 -14.87
CA MET A 31 3.81 8.37 -14.05
C MET A 31 2.84 7.39 -13.37
N SER A 32 1.69 7.87 -12.91
CA SER A 32 0.58 7.06 -12.38
C SER A 32 0.10 6.04 -13.42
N ARG A 33 -0.10 6.47 -14.68
CA ARG A 33 -0.52 5.60 -15.79
C ARG A 33 0.49 4.49 -16.15
N GLN A 34 1.78 4.65 -15.87
CA GLN A 34 2.79 3.63 -16.19
C GLN A 34 3.00 2.59 -15.07
N VAL A 35 2.36 2.79 -13.93
CA VAL A 35 2.39 1.85 -12.83
C VAL A 35 1.07 1.09 -12.81
N LYS A 36 0.96 0.02 -13.63
CA LYS A 36 -0.03 -1.01 -13.35
C LYS A 36 0.25 -1.51 -11.93
N PRO A 37 -0.58 -1.20 -10.93
CA PRO A 37 -0.44 -1.85 -9.64
C PRO A 37 -0.74 -3.32 -9.89
N ASP A 38 0.05 -4.22 -9.31
CA ASP A 38 -0.28 -5.65 -9.34
C ASP A 38 -1.54 -5.87 -8.47
N VAL A 39 -2.72 -5.57 -9.03
CA VAL A 39 -4.03 -5.61 -8.36
C VAL A 39 -4.32 -7.01 -7.83
N HIS A 40 -4.01 -8.03 -8.62
CA HIS A 40 -4.16 -9.43 -8.22
C HIS A 40 -3.33 -9.77 -6.97
N ILE A 41 -2.18 -9.12 -6.82
CA ILE A 41 -1.28 -9.32 -5.68
C ILE A 41 -1.91 -8.77 -4.41
N MET A 42 -2.46 -7.57 -4.48
CA MET A 42 -3.10 -6.94 -3.32
C MET A 42 -4.41 -7.64 -2.92
N ILE A 43 -5.19 -8.12 -3.88
CA ILE A 43 -6.41 -8.90 -3.60
C ILE A 43 -6.06 -10.23 -2.92
N ALA A 44 -5.09 -10.97 -3.45
CA ALA A 44 -4.65 -12.24 -2.85
C ALA A 44 -4.09 -12.01 -1.44
N CYS A 45 -3.28 -10.97 -1.25
CA CYS A 45 -2.75 -10.57 0.06
C CYS A 45 -3.88 -10.28 1.06
N GLY A 46 -4.90 -9.51 0.66
CA GLY A 46 -6.06 -9.22 1.49
C GLY A 46 -6.82 -10.48 1.91
N LEU A 47 -7.06 -11.42 1.00
CA LEU A 47 -7.74 -12.69 1.31
C LEU A 47 -6.91 -13.55 2.28
N ILE A 48 -5.60 -13.65 2.06
CA ILE A 48 -4.69 -14.37 2.96
C ILE A 48 -4.73 -13.76 4.37
N CYS A 49 -4.75 -12.43 4.47
CA CYS A 49 -4.86 -11.75 5.77
C CYS A 49 -6.18 -12.07 6.47
N VAL A 50 -7.32 -12.05 5.76
CA VAL A 50 -8.62 -12.41 6.36
C VAL A 50 -8.60 -13.83 6.92
N ILE A 51 -8.08 -14.80 6.15
CA ILE A 51 -7.98 -16.21 6.58
C ILE A 51 -7.06 -16.31 7.80
N ALA A 52 -5.91 -15.66 7.76
CA ALA A 52 -4.93 -15.73 8.83
C ALA A 52 -5.45 -15.15 10.15
N TYR A 53 -6.12 -14.00 10.10
CA TYR A 53 -6.72 -13.39 11.28
C TYR A 53 -7.90 -14.20 11.82
N ALA A 54 -8.65 -14.90 10.96
CA ALA A 54 -9.65 -15.87 11.41
C ALA A 54 -8.99 -17.05 12.15
N VAL A 55 -7.86 -17.57 11.66
CA VAL A 55 -7.09 -18.60 12.36
C VAL A 55 -6.58 -18.09 13.70
N LEU A 56 -6.03 -16.87 13.75
CA LEU A 56 -5.59 -16.24 15.01
C LEU A 56 -6.73 -16.07 16.01
N TYR A 57 -7.91 -15.66 15.53
CA TYR A 57 -9.14 -15.60 16.34
C TYR A 57 -9.48 -16.96 16.97
N PHE A 58 -9.48 -18.04 16.18
CA PHE A 58 -9.75 -19.39 16.70
C PHE A 58 -8.68 -19.82 17.71
N LEU A 59 -7.39 -19.61 17.40
CA LEU A 59 -6.30 -19.93 18.32
C LEU A 59 -6.47 -19.21 19.66
N LYS A 60 -6.82 -17.92 19.63
CA LYS A 60 -7.05 -17.12 20.83
C LYS A 60 -8.29 -17.58 21.62
N THR A 61 -9.35 -17.94 20.92
CA THR A 61 -10.60 -18.43 21.53
C THR A 61 -10.40 -19.78 22.23
N TYR A 62 -9.58 -20.67 21.65
CA TYR A 62 -9.24 -21.97 22.25
C TYR A 62 -8.05 -21.91 23.22
N GLN A 63 -7.57 -20.72 23.60
CA GLN A 63 -6.42 -20.52 24.50
C GLN A 63 -5.12 -21.22 24.03
N LEU A 64 -4.97 -21.40 22.72
CA LEU A 64 -3.78 -21.98 22.08
C LEU A 64 -2.71 -20.90 21.82
N ASP A 65 -2.43 -20.07 22.82
CA ASP A 65 -1.55 -18.90 22.70
C ASP A 65 -0.13 -19.26 22.22
N LYS A 66 0.34 -20.46 22.54
CA LYS A 66 1.64 -21.00 22.08
C LYS A 66 1.76 -21.09 20.56
N TRP A 67 0.65 -21.21 19.84
CA TRP A 67 0.59 -21.36 18.39
C TRP A 67 0.43 -20.03 17.64
N ILE A 68 0.11 -18.94 18.34
CA ILE A 68 -0.04 -17.60 17.73
C ILE A 68 1.28 -17.16 17.06
N TRP A 69 2.41 -17.37 17.72
CA TRP A 69 3.73 -17.00 17.21
C TRP A 69 4.16 -17.83 15.99
N PRO A 70 4.10 -19.18 16.00
CA PRO A 70 4.33 -19.99 14.82
C PRO A 70 3.44 -19.64 13.62
N VAL A 71 2.14 -19.41 13.85
CA VAL A 71 1.20 -19.03 12.78
C VAL A 71 1.47 -17.62 12.25
N GLY A 72 1.86 -16.69 13.13
CA GLY A 72 2.39 -15.39 12.72
C GLY A 72 3.65 -15.51 11.86
N LEU A 73 4.58 -16.40 12.21
CA LEU A 73 5.80 -16.63 11.43
C LEU A 73 5.53 -17.24 10.05
N THR A 74 4.63 -18.21 9.94
CA THR A 74 4.31 -18.81 8.64
C THR A 74 3.63 -17.80 7.71
N LEU A 75 2.70 -17.00 8.26
CA LEU A 75 2.04 -15.93 7.50
C LEU A 75 3.04 -14.91 6.96
N THR A 76 3.96 -14.47 7.81
CA THR A 76 4.91 -13.40 7.50
C THR A 76 5.99 -13.86 6.53
N THR A 77 6.40 -15.12 6.65
CA THR A 77 7.25 -15.77 5.64
C THR A 77 6.57 -15.84 4.28
N GLY A 78 5.27 -16.19 4.24
CA GLY A 78 4.48 -16.20 3.01
C GLY A 78 4.40 -14.82 2.35
N LEU A 79 4.09 -13.79 3.14
CA LEU A 79 4.04 -12.41 2.66
C LEU A 79 5.42 -11.90 2.21
N PHE A 80 6.51 -12.31 2.86
CA PHE A 80 7.87 -11.93 2.49
C PHE A 80 8.29 -12.56 1.15
N ILE A 81 8.04 -13.86 0.96
CA ILE A 81 8.24 -14.54 -0.32
C ILE A 81 7.44 -13.84 -1.41
N TYR A 82 6.21 -13.43 -1.10
CA TYR A 82 5.34 -12.72 -2.03
C TYR A 82 5.88 -11.34 -2.43
N ALA A 83 6.36 -10.56 -1.46
CA ALA A 83 7.03 -9.28 -1.70
C ALA A 83 8.31 -9.45 -2.54
N PHE A 84 9.07 -10.52 -2.28
CA PHE A 84 10.26 -10.86 -3.06
C PHE A 84 9.94 -11.19 -4.53
N ILE A 85 8.90 -11.99 -4.78
CA ILE A 85 8.44 -12.30 -6.14
C ILE A 85 8.01 -11.03 -6.87
N SER A 86 7.26 -10.14 -6.20
CA SER A 86 6.86 -8.84 -6.75
C SER A 86 8.07 -8.00 -7.15
N LEU A 87 9.09 -7.93 -6.28
CA LEU A 87 10.33 -7.21 -6.55
C LEU A 87 11.10 -7.76 -7.76
N VAL A 88 11.22 -9.08 -7.87
CA VAL A 88 11.85 -9.74 -9.02
C VAL A 88 11.10 -9.45 -10.31
N ARG A 89 9.75 -9.46 -10.26
CA ARG A 89 8.90 -9.13 -11.42
C ARG A 89 9.09 -7.67 -11.84
N ILE A 90 9.14 -6.75 -10.88
CA ILE A 90 9.39 -5.32 -11.14
C ILE A 90 10.75 -5.13 -11.82
N ALA A 91 11.82 -5.69 -11.24
CA ALA A 91 13.18 -5.61 -11.80
C ALA A 91 13.29 -6.21 -13.22
N LYS A 92 12.53 -7.28 -13.51
CA LYS A 92 12.47 -7.88 -14.86
C LYS A 92 11.69 -7.00 -15.84
N SER A 93 10.67 -6.27 -15.38
CA SER A 93 9.92 -5.31 -16.21
C SER A 93 10.75 -4.06 -16.54
N GLU A 94 11.62 -3.63 -15.62
CA GLU A 94 12.53 -2.48 -15.81
C GLU A 94 13.47 -2.70 -17.00
N ARG A 95 14.03 -3.92 -17.16
CA ARG A 95 14.88 -4.26 -18.32
C ARG A 95 14.17 -4.16 -19.67
N LYS A 96 12.84 -4.22 -19.70
CA LYS A 96 12.05 -4.17 -20.94
C LYS A 96 11.54 -2.76 -21.27
N ALA A 97 11.31 -1.91 -20.27
CA ALA A 97 10.67 -0.61 -20.47
C ALA A 97 11.65 0.57 -20.60
N GLY A 98 12.95 0.38 -20.32
CA GLY A 98 14.00 1.41 -20.51
C GLY A 98 13.88 2.65 -19.61
N PHE A 99 12.80 2.79 -18.84
CA PHE A 99 12.58 3.89 -17.93
C PHE A 99 12.12 3.37 -16.56
N ILE A 100 12.90 3.66 -15.53
CA ILE A 100 12.55 3.39 -14.14
C ILE A 100 11.72 4.59 -13.67
N SER A 101 10.46 4.39 -13.29
CA SER A 101 9.84 5.37 -12.40
C SER A 101 10.51 5.16 -11.04
N HIS A 102 11.42 6.06 -10.64
CA HIS A 102 12.10 6.05 -9.35
C HIS A 102 11.14 5.77 -8.17
N LEU A 103 9.88 6.20 -8.32
CA LEU A 103 8.75 5.94 -7.43
C LEU A 103 8.45 4.45 -7.17
N LYS A 104 8.37 3.58 -8.19
CA LYS A 104 8.11 2.13 -8.00
C LYS A 104 9.20 1.49 -7.14
N LYS A 105 10.45 1.85 -7.39
CA LYS A 105 11.60 1.34 -6.65
C LYS A 105 11.54 1.80 -5.20
N GLN A 106 11.26 3.08 -4.95
CA GLN A 106 11.09 3.62 -3.59
C GLN A 106 9.96 2.93 -2.82
N VAL A 107 8.78 2.79 -3.43
CA VAL A 107 7.63 2.09 -2.81
C VAL A 107 8.00 0.64 -2.48
N THR A 108 8.68 -0.06 -3.38
CA THR A 108 9.11 -1.44 -3.15
C THR A 108 10.10 -1.54 -1.99
N TRP A 109 11.09 -0.63 -1.91
CA TRP A 109 12.02 -0.57 -0.79
C TRP A 109 11.31 -0.33 0.54
N VAL A 110 10.33 0.57 0.59
CA VAL A 110 9.53 0.81 1.80
C VAL A 110 8.83 -0.48 2.24
N TRP A 111 8.22 -1.22 1.31
CA TRP A 111 7.60 -2.50 1.63
C TRP A 111 8.61 -3.53 2.15
N ILE A 112 9.81 -3.64 1.55
CA ILE A 112 10.86 -4.52 2.06
C ILE A 112 11.23 -4.14 3.50
N PHE A 113 11.45 -2.85 3.76
CA PHE A 113 11.83 -2.37 5.09
C PHE A 113 10.73 -2.65 6.11
N LEU A 114 9.47 -2.42 5.77
CA LEU A 114 8.32 -2.74 6.63
C LEU A 114 8.24 -4.25 6.92
N MET A 115 8.39 -5.09 5.90
CA MET A 115 8.35 -6.55 6.06
C MET A 115 9.52 -7.07 6.89
N LEU A 116 10.72 -6.53 6.69
CA LEU A 116 11.91 -6.90 7.43
C LEU A 116 11.83 -6.45 8.90
N HIS A 117 11.29 -5.25 9.15
CA HIS A 117 10.96 -4.79 10.51
C HIS A 117 9.93 -5.69 11.17
N GLY A 118 8.83 -6.03 10.47
CA GLY A 118 7.82 -6.94 10.98
C GLY A 118 8.39 -8.32 11.33
N LEU A 119 9.25 -8.87 10.48
CA LEU A 119 9.96 -10.12 10.75
C LEU A 119 10.89 -10.02 11.96
N ALA A 120 11.71 -8.96 12.04
CA ALA A 120 12.61 -8.74 13.17
C ALA A 120 11.84 -8.64 14.50
N CYS A 121 10.73 -7.90 14.50
CA CYS A 121 9.85 -7.80 15.66
C CYS A 121 9.11 -9.11 15.98
N THR A 122 8.85 -9.96 14.97
CA THR A 122 8.21 -11.26 15.20
C THR A 122 9.20 -12.31 15.74
N ILE A 123 10.46 -12.25 15.30
CA ILE A 123 11.52 -13.21 15.67
C ILE A 123 12.20 -12.85 17.00
N SER A 124 12.33 -11.55 17.30
CA SER A 124 13.03 -11.08 18.51
C SER A 124 12.49 -11.69 19.82
N PRO A 125 11.17 -11.80 20.04
CA PRO A 125 10.62 -12.46 21.23
C PRO A 125 10.94 -13.96 21.28
N MET A 126 11.01 -14.65 20.14
CA MET A 126 11.38 -16.06 20.08
C MET A 126 12.87 -16.30 20.39
N VAL A 127 13.77 -15.43 19.93
CA VAL A 127 15.22 -15.64 20.04
C VAL A 127 15.76 -15.14 21.38
N PHE A 128 15.33 -13.97 21.82
CA PHE A 128 15.90 -13.31 23.00
C PHE A 128 15.09 -13.56 24.27
N ASN A 129 13.99 -14.34 24.18
CA ASN A 129 13.02 -14.54 25.25
C ASN A 129 12.54 -13.22 25.89
N ASN A 130 12.70 -12.12 25.15
CA ASN A 130 12.44 -10.77 25.61
C ASN A 130 11.13 -10.35 24.96
N PHE A 131 10.04 -10.63 25.67
CA PHE A 131 8.69 -10.27 25.27
C PHE A 131 8.55 -8.74 25.35
N CYS A 132 9.01 -8.02 24.33
CA CYS A 132 8.54 -6.67 24.08
C CYS A 132 7.05 -6.81 23.71
N GLY A 133 6.18 -6.68 24.72
CA GLY A 133 4.88 -7.35 24.85
C GLY A 133 3.74 -6.79 24.00
N GLY A 134 3.94 -6.64 22.70
CA GLY A 134 2.88 -6.31 21.75
C GLY A 134 2.25 -7.56 21.13
N ASP A 135 0.96 -7.50 20.84
CA ASP A 135 0.28 -8.53 20.07
C ASP A 135 0.75 -8.50 18.61
N PRO A 136 1.32 -9.60 18.07
CA PRO A 136 1.83 -9.64 16.70
C PRO A 136 0.74 -9.26 15.67
N ALA A 137 -0.53 -9.59 15.90
CA ALA A 137 -1.60 -9.21 14.99
C ALA A 137 -1.71 -7.69 14.85
N PHE A 138 -1.70 -6.96 15.96
CA PHE A 138 -1.78 -5.50 15.94
C PHE A 138 -0.52 -4.85 15.36
N LEU A 139 0.66 -5.42 15.61
CA LEU A 139 1.90 -4.97 14.97
C LEU A 139 1.80 -5.07 13.43
N TRP A 140 1.34 -6.22 12.92
CA TRP A 140 1.19 -6.41 11.48
C TRP A 140 0.12 -5.50 10.88
N ALA A 141 -1.00 -5.29 11.57
CA ALA A 141 -2.01 -4.32 11.14
C ALA A 141 -1.44 -2.90 11.02
N MET A 142 -0.61 -2.48 11.97
CA MET A 142 0.07 -1.19 11.94
C MET A 142 1.01 -1.09 10.73
N LEU A 143 1.83 -2.12 10.47
CA LEU A 143 2.74 -2.16 9.34
C LEU A 143 2.00 -2.10 7.99
N PHE A 144 0.90 -2.85 7.86
CA PHE A 144 0.04 -2.81 6.67
C PHE A 144 -0.59 -1.43 6.47
N SER A 145 -1.09 -0.81 7.55
CA SER A 145 -1.61 0.55 7.50
C SER A 145 -0.56 1.54 6.99
N VAL A 146 0.65 1.55 7.58
CA VAL A 146 1.75 2.42 7.15
C VAL A 146 2.12 2.16 5.69
N GLY A 147 2.24 0.89 5.30
CA GLY A 147 2.56 0.50 3.91
C GLY A 147 1.53 1.01 2.90
N LEU A 148 0.24 0.93 3.22
CA LEU A 148 -0.82 1.45 2.35
C LEU A 148 -0.90 2.97 2.34
N VAL A 149 -0.63 3.64 3.45
CA VAL A 149 -0.52 5.10 3.49
C VAL A 149 0.59 5.58 2.57
N VAL A 150 1.77 4.95 2.65
CA VAL A 150 2.89 5.27 1.76
C VAL A 150 2.53 4.98 0.30
N LEU A 151 1.89 3.83 0.03
CA LEU A 151 1.39 3.50 -1.30
C LEU A 151 0.40 4.56 -1.79
N GLY A 152 -0.45 5.09 -0.91
CA GLY A 152 -1.44 6.10 -1.25
C GLY A 152 -0.86 7.48 -1.54
N ILE A 153 0.19 7.88 -0.82
CA ILE A 153 0.93 9.11 -1.10
C ILE A 153 1.54 9.07 -2.50
N PHE A 154 2.08 7.92 -2.91
CA PHE A 154 2.80 7.79 -4.18
C PHE A 154 1.93 7.37 -5.37
N HIS A 155 0.83 6.64 -5.16
CA HIS A 155 -0.01 6.12 -6.23
C HIS A 155 -1.41 6.71 -6.28
N SER A 156 -2.17 6.62 -5.19
CA SER A 156 -3.59 6.97 -5.26
C SER A 156 -4.23 7.18 -3.88
N LYS A 157 -5.19 8.10 -3.82
CA LYS A 157 -5.96 8.39 -2.61
C LYS A 157 -6.71 7.17 -2.07
N GLU A 158 -7.09 6.22 -2.93
CA GLU A 158 -7.80 5.01 -2.55
C GLU A 158 -6.96 4.15 -1.58
N TRP A 159 -5.66 4.01 -1.84
CA TRP A 159 -4.74 3.31 -0.94
C TRP A 159 -4.54 4.08 0.38
N LEU A 160 -4.52 5.41 0.31
CA LEU A 160 -4.42 6.26 1.50
C LEU A 160 -5.61 6.03 2.44
N TYR A 161 -6.83 6.04 1.89
CA TYR A 161 -8.06 5.73 2.65
C TYR A 161 -8.08 4.29 3.17
N GLY A 162 -7.56 3.33 2.39
CA GLY A 162 -7.37 1.96 2.84
C GLY A 162 -6.48 1.88 4.08
N GLY A 163 -5.32 2.52 4.06
CA GLY A 163 -4.41 2.58 5.20
C GLY A 163 -5.02 3.27 6.42
N ILE A 164 -5.63 4.44 6.24
CA ILE A 164 -6.32 5.17 7.32
C ILE A 164 -7.45 4.32 7.93
N GLY A 165 -8.22 3.61 7.09
CA GLY A 165 -9.29 2.72 7.54
C GLY A 165 -8.76 1.59 8.42
N ILE A 166 -7.67 0.94 8.03
CA ILE A 166 -7.02 -0.09 8.85
C ILE A 166 -6.56 0.49 10.18
N PHE A 167 -5.91 1.66 10.18
CA PHE A 167 -5.45 2.32 11.41
C PHE A 167 -6.61 2.62 12.37
N ALA A 168 -7.69 3.22 11.85
CA ALA A 168 -8.85 3.57 12.65
C ALA A 168 -9.50 2.33 13.27
N VAL A 169 -9.68 1.26 12.47
CA VAL A 169 -10.23 0.01 12.98
C VAL A 169 -9.30 -0.62 14.02
N MET A 170 -7.99 -0.65 13.78
CA MET A 170 -7.01 -1.17 14.73
C MET A 170 -7.16 -0.52 16.11
N VAL A 171 -7.22 0.82 16.16
CA VAL A 171 -7.41 1.58 17.40
C VAL A 171 -8.74 1.25 18.07
N LEU A 172 -9.83 1.16 17.29
CA LEU A 172 -11.15 0.80 17.81
C LEU A 172 -11.20 -0.63 18.36
N THR A 173 -10.53 -1.57 17.69
CA THR A 173 -10.53 -2.99 18.04
C THR A 173 -9.62 -3.35 19.21
N TYR A 174 -8.70 -2.46 19.59
CA TYR A 174 -7.75 -2.69 20.67
C TYR A 174 -8.43 -3.07 21.99
N PHE A 175 -9.64 -2.56 22.24
CA PHE A 175 -10.41 -2.81 23.46
C PHE A 175 -11.45 -3.95 23.33
N LEU A 176 -11.57 -4.58 22.17
CA LEU A 176 -12.62 -5.56 21.87
C LEU A 176 -12.20 -7.02 22.15
N GLY A 177 -11.04 -7.23 22.78
CA GLY A 177 -10.52 -8.56 23.11
C GLY A 177 -10.41 -9.46 21.87
N ASN A 178 -10.83 -10.72 22.00
CA ASN A 178 -10.65 -11.73 20.94
C ASN A 178 -11.42 -11.38 19.65
N ILE A 179 -12.60 -10.76 19.74
CA ILE A 179 -13.38 -10.36 18.56
C ILE A 179 -12.61 -9.34 17.71
N GLY A 180 -11.72 -8.56 18.35
CA GLY A 180 -10.85 -7.60 17.68
C GLY A 180 -10.03 -8.20 16.54
N TYR A 181 -9.57 -9.45 16.65
CA TYR A 181 -8.80 -10.12 15.60
C TYR A 181 -9.62 -10.32 14.32
N LEU A 182 -10.89 -10.71 14.45
CA LEU A 182 -11.75 -10.97 13.29
C LEU A 182 -12.09 -9.65 12.57
N ILE A 183 -12.42 -8.62 13.35
CA ILE A 183 -12.69 -7.27 12.81
C ILE A 183 -11.44 -6.71 12.12
N LEU A 184 -10.26 -6.87 12.73
CA LEU A 184 -8.99 -6.39 12.20
C LEU A 184 -8.62 -7.12 10.90
N GLY A 185 -8.84 -8.44 10.84
CA GLY A 185 -8.66 -9.22 9.62
C GLY A 185 -9.54 -8.75 8.47
N LEU A 186 -10.84 -8.49 8.75
CA LEU A 186 -11.76 -7.94 7.76
C LEU A 186 -11.37 -6.53 7.32
N ALA A 187 -10.90 -5.69 8.24
CA ALA A 187 -10.46 -4.33 7.91
C ALA A 187 -9.20 -4.33 7.04
N ILE A 188 -8.22 -5.19 7.32
CA ILE A 188 -7.03 -5.34 6.47
C ILE A 188 -7.43 -5.89 5.09
N GLY A 189 -8.29 -6.91 5.06
CA GLY A 189 -8.84 -7.45 3.83
C GLY A 189 -9.54 -6.39 2.97
N ALA A 190 -10.48 -5.65 3.57
CA ALA A 190 -11.20 -4.57 2.90
C ALA A 190 -10.27 -3.43 2.46
N GLY A 191 -9.33 -3.03 3.33
CA GLY A 191 -8.34 -1.98 3.07
C GLY A 191 -7.36 -2.31 1.95
N LEU A 192 -7.15 -3.60 1.64
CA LEU A 192 -6.36 -4.05 0.49
C LEU A 192 -7.20 -4.29 -0.76
N ILE A 193 -8.34 -4.97 -0.62
CA ILE A 193 -9.16 -5.42 -1.75
C ILE A 193 -9.92 -4.26 -2.39
N ILE A 194 -10.54 -3.38 -1.59
CA ILE A 194 -11.38 -2.29 -2.11
C ILE A 194 -10.56 -1.30 -2.93
N PRO A 195 -9.42 -0.76 -2.43
CA PRO A 195 -8.58 0.11 -3.24
C PRO A 195 -8.03 -0.58 -4.49
N ALA A 196 -7.66 -1.86 -4.40
CA ALA A 196 -7.19 -2.62 -5.55
C ALA A 196 -8.23 -2.66 -6.68
N ILE A 197 -9.50 -2.96 -6.36
CA ILE A 197 -10.59 -3.02 -7.34
C ILE A 197 -10.88 -1.63 -7.93
N ILE A 198 -10.94 -0.59 -7.10
CA ILE A 198 -11.22 0.78 -7.57
C ILE A 198 -10.12 1.28 -8.50
N VAL A 199 -8.85 1.10 -8.11
CA VAL A 199 -7.70 1.50 -8.93
C VAL A 199 -7.67 0.72 -10.24
N HIS A 200 -7.97 -0.58 -10.22
CA HIS A 200 -8.07 -1.38 -11.44
C HIS A 200 -9.14 -0.86 -12.40
N ARG A 201 -10.33 -0.54 -11.87
CA ARG A 201 -11.44 0.00 -12.66
C ARG A 201 -11.10 1.37 -13.26
N ASN A 202 -10.49 2.25 -12.47
CA ASN A 202 -10.09 3.59 -12.93
C ASN A 202 -9.02 3.49 -14.03
N TYR A 203 -8.06 2.57 -13.88
CA TYR A 203 -7.05 2.32 -14.89
C TYR A 203 -7.68 1.83 -16.21
N HIS A 204 -8.57 0.84 -16.15
CA HIS A 204 -9.23 0.31 -17.35
C HIS A 204 -10.09 1.36 -18.05
N LYS A 205 -10.75 2.25 -17.29
CA LYS A 205 -11.53 3.36 -17.85
C LYS A 205 -10.61 4.33 -18.62
N GLN A 206 -9.46 4.67 -18.07
CA GLN A 206 -8.48 5.54 -18.73
C GLN A 206 -7.86 4.88 -19.97
N GLU A 207 -7.61 3.57 -19.96
CA GLU A 207 -7.09 2.84 -21.12
C GLU A 207 -8.07 2.91 -22.30
N LYS A 208 -9.37 2.71 -22.04
CA LYS A 208 -10.43 2.84 -23.06
C LYS A 208 -10.61 4.27 -23.60
N GLU A 209 -10.49 5.28 -22.74
CA GLU A 209 -10.61 6.68 -23.16
C GLU A 209 -9.44 7.12 -24.05
N ASN A 210 -8.23 6.57 -23.84
CA ASN A 210 -7.06 6.89 -24.65
C ASN A 210 -7.01 6.12 -25.98
N GLU A 211 -7.61 4.94 -26.10
CA GLU A 211 -7.74 4.22 -27.38
C GLU A 211 -8.75 4.88 -28.34
N GLN A 212 -9.57 5.81 -27.84
CA GLN A 212 -10.59 6.53 -28.61
C GLN A 212 -10.14 7.93 -29.09
N VAL A 213 -8.91 8.35 -28.76
CA VAL A 213 -8.29 9.62 -29.20
C VAL A 213 -7.16 9.32 -30.17
#